data_AF-A0A7I8EWU3-F1
#
_entry.id   AF-A0A7I8EWU3-F1
#
_cell.length_a   1.000
_cell.length_b   1.000
_cell.length_c   1.000
_cell.angle_alpha   90.00
_cell.angle_beta   90.00
_cell.angle_gamma   90.00
#
_symmetry.space_group_name_H-M   'P 1'
#
loop_
_entity.id
_entity.type
_entity.pdbx_description
1 polymer ?
#
loop_
_entity_poly.entity_id
_entity_poly.type
_entity_poly.pdbx_seq_one_letter_code
_entity_poly.pdbx_strand_id
1 'polypeptide(L)'
;MIDLTNVPNFDDVSALLKERVAAMRTPARQWADLARLAIQGLPYDTCRLAELEARINSIRVELRRMVLAASEHFSEEQLQQLRKQAGMSKTAWRAAKDKRAVTIRHGFSLVIY
;
A
#
# COMPACT_ATOMS: atom_id res chain seq x y z
N MET A 1 12.07 5.69 13.99
CA MET A 1 12.25 5.23 12.59
C MET A 1 12.99 3.91 12.69
N ILE A 2 12.37 2.78 12.32
CA ILE A 2 13.03 1.46 12.44
C ILE A 2 14.18 1.43 11.45
N ASP A 3 15.37 1.09 11.94
CA ASP A 3 16.54 0.89 11.10
C ASP A 3 16.40 -0.47 10.40
N LEU A 4 16.06 -0.43 9.11
CA LEU A 4 15.93 -1.62 8.27
C LEU A 4 17.29 -2.11 7.74
N THR A 5 18.42 -1.58 8.22
CA THR A 5 19.76 -2.03 7.84
C THR A 5 20.26 -3.23 8.67
N ASN A 6 19.57 -3.58 9.76
CA ASN A 6 19.79 -4.78 10.55
C ASN A 6 18.66 -5.79 10.34
N VAL A 7 18.89 -7.08 10.68
CA VAL A 7 17.86 -8.13 10.64
C VAL A 7 16.63 -7.66 11.42
N PRO A 8 15.50 -7.38 10.74
CA PRO A 8 14.37 -6.75 11.39
C PRO A 8 13.63 -7.77 12.26
N ASN A 9 13.17 -7.34 13.44
CA ASN A 9 12.34 -8.18 14.29
C ASN A 9 10.98 -8.44 13.60
N PHE A 10 10.57 -9.70 13.55
CA PHE A 10 9.32 -10.13 12.95
C PHE A 10 8.09 -9.40 13.52
N ASP A 11 8.02 -9.26 14.85
CA ASP A 11 6.85 -8.65 15.51
C ASP A 11 6.75 -7.15 15.20
N ASP A 12 7.90 -6.46 15.14
CA ASP A 12 7.95 -5.03 14.81
C ASP A 12 7.54 -4.78 13.36
N VAL A 13 8.04 -5.60 12.42
CA VAL A 13 7.64 -5.51 11.00
C VAL A 13 6.16 -5.83 10.86
N SER A 14 5.66 -6.86 11.53
CA SER A 14 4.25 -7.23 11.47
C SER A 14 3.34 -6.12 12.00
N ALA A 15 3.68 -5.53 13.15
CA ALA A 15 2.93 -4.44 13.75
C ALA A 15 2.91 -3.20 12.84
N LEU A 16 4.06 -2.80 12.33
CA LEU A 16 4.17 -1.62 11.46
C LEU A 16 3.46 -1.83 10.12
N LEU A 17 3.56 -3.02 9.54
CA LEU A 17 2.90 -3.33 8.27
C LEU A 17 1.38 -3.34 8.43
N LYS A 18 0.87 -3.88 9.55
CA LYS A 18 -0.55 -3.81 9.91
C LYS A 18 -1.02 -2.37 10.11
N GLU A 19 -0.25 -1.55 10.81
CA GLU A 19 -0.54 -0.12 11.02
C GLU A 19 -0.67 0.62 9.68
N ARG A 20 0.30 0.42 8.78
CA ARG A 20 0.31 1.08 7.47
C ARG A 20 -0.80 0.59 6.55
N VAL A 21 -1.11 -0.70 6.55
CA VAL A 21 -2.28 -1.22 5.82
C VAL A 21 -3.57 -0.59 6.36
N ALA A 22 -3.72 -0.47 7.68
CA ALA A 22 -4.88 0.17 8.29
C ALA A 22 -4.98 1.66 7.92
N ALA A 23 -3.86 2.39 8.00
CA ALA A 23 -3.77 3.81 7.64
C ALA A 23 -4.13 4.10 6.18
N MET A 24 -3.91 3.15 5.28
CA MET A 24 -4.27 3.27 3.86
C MET A 24 -5.77 3.13 3.58
N ARG A 25 -6.53 2.41 4.43
CA ARG A 25 -7.93 2.05 4.13
C ARG A 25 -8.83 3.27 3.92
N THR A 26 -8.79 4.22 4.86
CA THR A 26 -9.61 5.43 4.81
C THR A 26 -9.31 6.29 3.58
N PRO A 27 -8.06 6.70 3.32
CA PRO A 27 -7.77 7.51 2.14
C PRO A 27 -8.05 6.76 0.84
N ALA A 28 -7.81 5.44 0.77
CA ALA A 28 -8.14 4.65 -0.42
C ALA A 28 -9.65 4.62 -0.71
N ARG A 29 -10.49 4.52 0.34
CA ARG A 29 -11.96 4.58 0.20
C ARG A 29 -12.40 5.97 -0.29
N GLN A 30 -11.93 7.03 0.35
CA GLN A 30 -12.25 8.41 -0.03
C GLN A 30 -11.82 8.72 -1.47
N TRP A 31 -10.62 8.29 -1.85
CA TRP A 31 -10.11 8.43 -3.21
C TRP A 31 -11.00 7.70 -4.22
N ALA A 32 -11.39 6.45 -3.92
CA ALA A 32 -12.25 5.66 -4.80
C ALA A 32 -13.66 6.27 -4.97
N ASP A 33 -14.20 6.87 -3.91
CA ASP A 33 -15.49 7.55 -3.96
C ASP A 33 -15.41 8.81 -4.86
N LEU A 34 -14.36 9.63 -4.72
CA LEU A 34 -14.13 10.80 -5.58
C LEU A 34 -13.82 10.42 -7.03
N ALA A 35 -13.02 9.37 -7.25
CA ALA A 35 -12.73 8.87 -8.59
C ALA A 35 -14.00 8.37 -9.31
N ARG A 36 -14.96 7.78 -8.58
CA ARG A 36 -16.26 7.40 -9.15
C ARG A 36 -17.06 8.61 -9.64
N LEU A 37 -17.07 9.71 -8.89
CA LEU A 37 -17.71 10.95 -9.31
C LEU A 37 -17.08 11.49 -10.60
N ALA A 38 -15.74 11.49 -10.66
CA ALA A 38 -15.00 11.92 -11.85
C ALA A 38 -15.34 11.07 -13.09
N ILE A 39 -15.41 9.74 -12.95
CA ILE A 39 -15.79 8.82 -14.04
C ILE A 39 -17.22 9.06 -14.52
N GLN A 40 -18.12 9.43 -13.61
CA GLN A 40 -19.52 9.74 -13.92
C GLN A 40 -19.71 11.15 -14.51
N GLY A 41 -18.64 11.94 -14.64
CA GLY A 41 -18.71 13.33 -15.09
C GLY A 41 -19.42 14.26 -14.09
N LEU A 42 -19.55 13.83 -12.84
CA LEU A 42 -20.15 14.63 -11.76
C LEU A 42 -19.11 15.59 -11.18
N PRO A 43 -19.52 16.73 -10.60
CA PRO A 43 -18.60 17.62 -9.89
C PRO A 43 -17.88 16.86 -8.76
N TYR A 44 -16.57 17.04 -8.69
CA TYR A 44 -15.72 16.44 -7.66
C TYR A 44 -14.57 17.38 -7.32
N ASP A 45 -13.99 17.19 -6.14
CA ASP A 45 -12.83 17.94 -5.70
C ASP A 45 -11.55 17.32 -6.28
N THR A 46 -11.00 17.95 -7.32
CA THR A 46 -9.78 17.53 -8.02
C THR A 46 -8.54 17.66 -7.14
N CYS A 47 -8.46 18.71 -6.31
CA CYS A 47 -7.34 18.95 -5.40
C CYS A 47 -7.31 17.85 -4.34
N ARG A 48 -8.47 17.57 -3.73
CA ARG A 48 -8.59 16.51 -2.73
C ARG A 48 -8.28 15.13 -3.29
N LEU A 49 -8.68 14.86 -4.53
CA LEU A 49 -8.37 13.61 -5.20
C LEU A 49 -6.85 13.42 -5.37
N ALA A 50 -6.14 14.47 -5.80
CA ALA A 50 -4.68 14.45 -5.94
C ALA A 50 -3.95 14.32 -4.58
N GLU A 51 -4.41 14.99 -3.53
CA GLU A 51 -3.86 14.85 -2.17
C GLU A 51 -3.98 13.42 -1.65
N LEU A 52 -5.15 12.82 -1.82
CA LEU A 52 -5.41 11.44 -1.41
C LEU A 52 -4.54 10.46 -2.19
N GLU A 53 -4.36 10.69 -3.49
CA GLU A 53 -3.47 9.89 -4.34
C GLU A 53 -2.02 9.94 -3.83
N ALA A 54 -1.50 11.15 -3.57
CA ALA A 54 -0.16 11.34 -3.03
C ALA A 54 0.02 10.64 -1.68
N ARG A 55 -0.97 10.75 -0.79
CA ARG A 55 -0.95 10.09 0.52
C ARG A 55 -0.96 8.57 0.40
N ILE A 56 -1.80 8.00 -0.46
CA ILE A 56 -1.85 6.55 -0.71
C ILE A 56 -0.51 6.07 -1.26
N ASN A 57 0.08 6.80 -2.21
CA ASN A 57 1.36 6.44 -2.80
C ASN A 57 2.50 6.49 -1.78
N SER A 58 2.53 7.47 -0.88
CA SER A 58 3.50 7.50 0.22
C SER A 58 3.41 6.27 1.11
N ILE A 59 2.20 5.88 1.52
CA ILE A 59 1.99 4.68 2.35
C ILE A 59 2.43 3.41 1.60
N ARG A 60 2.16 3.33 0.29
CA ARG A 60 2.60 2.21 -0.55
C ARG A 60 4.12 2.11 -0.64
N VAL A 61 4.83 3.23 -0.74
CA VAL A 61 6.30 3.24 -0.73
C VAL A 61 6.84 2.66 0.58
N GLU A 62 6.25 3.05 1.71
CA GLU A 62 6.62 2.49 3.02
C GLU A 62 6.31 0.99 3.11
N LEU A 63 5.11 0.58 2.68
CA LEU A 63 4.71 -0.83 2.62
C LEU A 63 5.68 -1.65 1.76
N ARG A 64 6.06 -1.15 0.58
CA ARG A 64 7.05 -1.80 -0.28
C ARG A 64 8.37 -2.01 0.45
N ARG A 65 8.93 -0.96 1.06
CA ARG A 65 10.22 -1.05 1.76
C ARG A 65 10.20 -2.14 2.82
N MET A 66 9.11 -2.21 3.60
CA MET A 66 8.93 -3.25 4.60
C MET A 66 8.76 -4.65 4.01
N VAL A 67 7.97 -4.80 2.94
CA VAL A 67 7.78 -6.09 2.27
C VAL A 67 9.09 -6.61 1.65
N LEU A 68 9.91 -5.72 1.09
CA LEU A 68 11.22 -6.07 0.55
C LEU A 68 12.18 -6.51 1.66
N ALA A 69 12.33 -5.70 2.72
CA ALA A 69 13.16 -6.05 3.88
C ALA A 69 12.71 -7.39 4.50
N ALA A 70 11.41 -7.58 4.70
CA ALA A 70 10.87 -8.86 5.16
C ALA A 70 11.24 -10.02 4.23
N SER A 71 11.10 -9.82 2.91
CA SER A 71 11.39 -10.85 1.91
C SER A 71 12.87 -11.23 1.82
N GLU A 72 13.78 -10.37 2.28
CA GLU A 72 15.22 -10.62 2.33
C GLU A 72 15.64 -11.39 3.60
N HIS A 73 14.89 -11.24 4.70
CA HIS A 73 15.28 -11.75 6.02
C HIS A 73 14.42 -12.88 6.58
N PHE A 74 13.20 -13.09 6.07
CA PHE A 74 12.26 -14.09 6.61
C PHE A 74 12.01 -15.26 5.67
N SER A 75 11.69 -16.43 6.25
CA SER A 75 11.31 -17.62 5.48
C SER A 75 9.96 -17.45 4.77
N GLU A 76 9.64 -18.31 3.81
CA GLU A 76 8.35 -18.24 3.11
C GLU A 76 7.16 -18.41 4.07
N GLU A 77 7.27 -19.28 5.08
CA GLU A 77 6.24 -19.48 6.11
C GLU A 77 6.02 -18.20 6.93
N GLN A 78 7.11 -17.55 7.34
CA GLN A 78 7.06 -16.28 8.06
C GLN A 78 6.43 -15.18 7.19
N LEU A 79 6.78 -15.08 5.90
CA LEU A 79 6.16 -14.12 4.99
C LEU A 79 4.66 -14.38 4.79
N GLN A 80 4.25 -15.65 4.73
CA GLN A 80 2.82 -16.01 4.66
C GLN A 80 2.08 -15.61 5.93
N GLN A 81 2.67 -15.80 7.11
CA GLN A 81 2.11 -15.37 8.38
C GLN A 81 2.02 -13.85 8.46
N LEU A 82 3.09 -13.14 8.08
CA LEU A 82 3.15 -11.68 8.10
C LEU A 82 2.08 -11.06 7.19
N ARG A 83 1.92 -11.58 5.97
CA ARG A 83 0.85 -11.19 5.06
C ARG A 83 -0.54 -11.36 5.69
N LYS A 84 -0.79 -12.49 6.35
CA LYS A 84 -2.08 -12.77 6.99
C LYS A 84 -2.34 -11.81 8.16
N GLN A 85 -1.33 -11.60 9.03
CA GLN A 85 -1.43 -10.69 10.19
C GLN A 85 -1.67 -9.23 9.77
N ALA A 86 -1.03 -8.80 8.67
CA ALA A 86 -1.25 -7.49 8.09
C ALA A 86 -2.60 -7.32 7.36
N GLY A 87 -3.35 -8.41 7.17
CA GLY A 87 -4.63 -8.38 6.45
C GLY A 87 -4.49 -8.08 4.95
N MET A 88 -3.37 -8.47 4.34
CA MET A 88 -3.13 -8.28 2.91
C MET A 88 -3.56 -9.49 2.08
N SER A 89 -4.18 -9.24 0.93
CA SER A 89 -4.42 -10.29 -0.06
C SER A 89 -3.10 -10.76 -0.69
N LYS A 90 -3.08 -11.98 -1.25
CA LYS A 90 -1.91 -12.50 -1.99
C LYS A 90 -1.51 -11.58 -3.14
N THR A 91 -2.50 -10.99 -3.81
CA THR A 91 -2.28 -10.03 -4.91
C THR A 91 -1.69 -8.71 -4.41
N ALA A 92 -2.19 -8.17 -3.30
CA ALA A 92 -1.66 -6.93 -2.72
C ALA A 92 -0.21 -7.11 -2.24
N TRP A 93 0.10 -8.26 -1.65
CA TRP A 93 1.46 -8.62 -1.24
C TRP A 93 2.42 -8.70 -2.43
N ARG A 94 2.02 -9.41 -3.50
CA ARG A 94 2.80 -9.48 -4.74
C ARG A 94 2.99 -8.12 -5.37
N ALA A 95 1.95 -7.29 -5.40
CA ALA A 95 2.02 -5.94 -5.93
C ALA A 95 2.96 -5.04 -5.13
N ALA A 96 3.06 -5.20 -3.81
CA ALA A 96 4.06 -4.46 -3.02
C ALA A 96 5.50 -4.88 -3.35
N LYS A 97 5.71 -6.14 -3.78
CA LYS A 97 7.03 -6.68 -4.17
C LYS A 97 7.43 -6.28 -5.60
N ASP A 98 6.49 -6.28 -6.53
CA ASP A 98 6.73 -5.97 -7.95
C ASP A 98 6.47 -4.49 -8.26
N LYS A 99 7.41 -3.80 -8.91
CA LYS A 99 7.20 -2.47 -9.49
C LYS A 99 6.12 -2.55 -10.58
N ARG A 100 4.85 -2.30 -10.25
CA ARG A 100 3.75 -2.34 -11.23
C ARG A 100 2.86 -1.12 -11.08
N ALA A 101 2.98 -0.17 -12.01
CA ALA A 101 1.98 0.88 -12.15
C ALA A 101 0.61 0.25 -12.44
N VAL A 102 -0.40 0.56 -11.61
CA VAL A 102 -1.80 0.23 -11.92
C VAL A 102 -2.45 1.48 -12.46
N THR A 103 -2.46 1.59 -13.78
CA THR A 103 -3.28 2.59 -14.47
C THR A 103 -4.68 2.01 -14.59
N ILE A 104 -5.66 2.62 -13.92
CA ILE A 104 -7.06 2.29 -14.18
C ILE A 104 -7.50 2.94 -15.49
N ARG A 105 -8.44 2.29 -16.18
CA ARG A 105 -8.88 2.59 -17.57
C ARG A 105 -9.30 4.05 -17.84
N HIS A 106 -9.49 4.85 -16.80
CA HIS A 106 -9.91 6.26 -16.86
C HIS A 106 -8.76 7.27 -16.65
N GLY A 107 -7.50 6.86 -16.76
CA GLY A 107 -6.34 7.76 -16.69
C GLY A 107 -5.79 8.03 -15.30
N PHE A 108 -6.43 7.53 -14.23
CA PHE A 108 -5.87 7.59 -12.89
C PHE A 108 -4.76 6.56 -12.71
N SER A 109 -3.61 7.01 -12.22
CA SER A 109 -2.42 6.17 -12.06
C SER A 109 -2.13 5.95 -10.59
N LEU A 110 -2.69 4.89 -10.04
CA LEU A 110 -2.27 4.40 -8.73
C LEU A 110 -0.94 3.66 -8.90
N VAL A 111 0.16 4.41 -8.97
CA VAL A 111 1.51 3.86 -9.06
C VAL A 111 1.75 2.96 -7.85
N ILE A 112 1.96 1.66 -8.10
CA ILE A 112 2.51 0.77 -7.09
C ILE A 112 4.01 0.74 -7.40
N TYR A 113 4.77 1.48 -6.60
CA TYR A 113 6.23 1.36 -6.62
C TYR A 113 6.62 -0.03 -6.19
#